data_AF-A0A4Y2TGL6-F1
#
_entry.id   AF-A0A4Y2TGL6-F1
#
_cell.length_a   1.000
_cell.length_b   1.000
_cell.length_c   1.000
_cell.angle_alpha   90.00
_cell.angle_beta   90.00
_cell.angle_gamma   90.00
#
_symmetry.space_group_name_H-M   'P 1'
#
loop_
_entity.id
_entity.type
_entity.pdbx_description
1 polymer ?
#
loop_
_entity_poly.entity_id
_entity_poly.type
_entity_poly.pdbx_seq_one_letter_code
_entity_poly.pdbx_strand_id
1 'polypeptide(L)'
;DEQVSEKKEEEQWNEVKPYLNVNSHLQGPVSHGGWGPKNEIEAMIVDAIKEEDFEKAELLSDTLANKQFAGKICKAFAAKREHEITEEQKAVEKAKKLKKIRWTFEVKEKWQMKGNM
;
A
#
# COMPACT_ATOMS: atom_id res chain seq x y z
N ASP A 1 -16.87 15.89 -24.13
CA ASP A 1 -15.64 15.85 -23.31
C ASP A 1 -15.86 15.38 -21.87
N GLU A 2 -16.94 15.76 -21.17
CA GLU A 2 -17.24 15.31 -19.79
C GLU A 2 -17.33 13.77 -19.61
N GLN A 3 -17.95 13.05 -20.55
CA GLN A 3 -18.05 11.58 -20.44
C GLN A 3 -16.70 10.85 -20.60
N VAL A 4 -15.68 11.52 -21.13
CA VAL A 4 -14.33 10.94 -21.27
C VAL A 4 -13.49 11.19 -20.02
N SER A 5 -13.71 12.32 -19.32
CA SER A 5 -13.05 12.59 -18.03
C SER A 5 -13.56 11.66 -16.93
N GLU A 6 -14.88 11.43 -16.85
CA GLU A 6 -15.47 10.55 -15.83
C GLU A 6 -14.93 9.11 -15.95
N LYS A 7 -14.84 8.56 -17.17
CA LYS A 7 -14.28 7.22 -17.40
C LYS A 7 -12.81 7.11 -16.97
N LYS A 8 -12.01 8.15 -17.23
CA LYS A 8 -10.59 8.17 -16.80
C LYS A 8 -10.46 8.23 -15.29
N GLU A 9 -11.32 8.98 -14.61
CA GLU A 9 -11.34 9.03 -13.15
C GLU A 9 -11.75 7.68 -12.56
N GLU A 10 -12.77 7.02 -13.11
CA GLU A 10 -13.18 5.68 -12.69
C GLU A 10 -12.07 4.63 -12.84
N GLU A 11 -11.33 4.67 -13.96
CA GLU A 11 -10.16 3.83 -14.19
C GLU A 11 -9.08 4.07 -13.12
N GLN A 12 -8.73 5.34 -12.88
CA GLN A 12 -7.75 5.70 -11.84
C GLN A 12 -8.18 5.22 -10.45
N TRP A 13 -9.47 5.36 -10.10
CA TRP A 13 -10.00 4.88 -8.83
C TRP A 13 -9.97 3.35 -8.73
N ASN A 14 -10.27 2.64 -9.81
CA ASN A 14 -10.22 1.18 -9.83
C ASN A 14 -8.80 0.64 -9.61
N GLU A 15 -7.78 1.34 -10.08
CA GLU A 15 -6.38 0.98 -9.81
C GLU A 15 -5.96 1.21 -8.35
N VAL A 16 -6.55 2.20 -7.66
CA VAL A 16 -6.18 2.56 -6.28
C VAL A 16 -6.96 1.76 -5.24
N LYS A 17 -8.21 1.36 -5.53
CA LYS A 17 -9.09 0.60 -4.63
C LYS A 17 -8.42 -0.60 -3.94
N PRO A 18 -7.61 -1.44 -4.61
CA PRO A 18 -6.93 -2.57 -3.96
C PRO A 18 -5.98 -2.13 -2.83
N TYR A 19 -5.38 -0.94 -2.94
CA TYR A 19 -4.40 -0.42 -2.00
C TYR A 19 -5.03 0.16 -0.72
N LEU A 20 -6.33 0.46 -0.72
CA LEU A 20 -7.02 1.04 0.43
C LEU A 20 -7.07 0.11 1.65
N ASN A 21 -7.18 -1.21 1.43
CA ASN A 21 -7.44 -2.17 2.49
C ASN A 21 -6.40 -3.30 2.62
N VAL A 22 -5.23 -3.14 1.99
CA VAL A 22 -4.15 -4.17 1.97
C VAL A 22 -3.80 -4.63 3.38
N ASN A 23 -3.70 -3.71 4.33
CA ASN A 23 -3.26 -3.98 5.70
C ASN A 23 -4.38 -4.33 6.67
N SER A 24 -5.63 -4.53 6.22
CA SER A 24 -6.74 -4.93 7.11
C SER A 24 -6.45 -6.23 7.87
N HIS A 25 -5.81 -7.20 7.22
CA HIS A 25 -5.46 -8.48 7.82
C HIS A 25 -4.47 -8.38 8.99
N LEU A 26 -3.76 -7.26 9.13
CA LEU A 26 -2.86 -7.00 10.26
C LEU A 26 -3.63 -6.56 11.52
N GLN A 27 -4.90 -6.14 11.38
CA GLN A 27 -5.77 -5.80 12.52
C GLN A 27 -6.37 -7.08 13.12
N GLY A 28 -5.49 -7.96 13.59
CA GLY A 28 -5.87 -9.17 14.32
C GLY A 28 -6.31 -8.88 15.77
N PRO A 29 -6.60 -9.93 16.56
CA PRO A 29 -7.04 -9.82 17.96
C PRO A 29 -5.94 -9.30 18.91
N VAL A 30 -4.70 -9.22 18.44
CA VAL A 30 -3.57 -8.73 19.23
C VAL A 30 -3.58 -7.21 19.20
N SER A 31 -3.74 -6.59 20.38
CA SER A 31 -3.62 -5.15 20.54
C SER A 31 -2.21 -4.69 20.15
N HIS A 32 -2.11 -3.80 19.17
CA HIS A 32 -0.84 -3.23 18.68
C HIS A 32 -0.25 -2.15 19.61
N GLY A 33 -0.55 -2.21 20.90
CA GLY A 33 -0.17 -1.19 21.89
C GLY A 33 -1.15 -0.03 22.01
N GLY A 34 -0.86 0.85 22.97
CA GLY A 34 -1.72 2.00 23.28
C GLY A 34 -1.76 3.00 22.13
N TRP A 35 -2.96 3.51 21.86
CA TRP A 35 -3.18 4.65 20.98
C TRP A 35 -2.29 5.82 21.43
N GLY A 36 -1.74 6.57 20.48
CA GLY A 36 -0.92 7.74 20.77
C GLY A 36 -1.67 8.83 21.56
N PRO A 37 -1.04 9.99 21.82
CA PRO A 37 -1.75 11.11 22.42
C PRO A 37 -2.98 11.46 21.58
N LYS A 38 -4.08 11.82 22.26
CA LYS A 38 -5.33 12.18 21.61
C LYS A 38 -5.12 13.32 20.63
N ASN A 39 -5.80 13.25 19.50
CA ASN A 39 -5.81 14.34 18.54
C ASN A 39 -6.58 15.55 19.10
N GLU A 40 -6.34 16.75 18.59
CA GLU A 40 -7.03 17.97 19.04
C GLU A 40 -8.56 17.86 18.84
N ILE A 41 -8.98 17.31 17.70
CA ILE A 41 -10.41 17.07 17.40
C ILE A 41 -11.01 16.04 18.38
N GLU A 42 -10.25 15.00 18.74
CA GLU A 42 -10.71 14.00 19.71
C GLU A 42 -10.85 14.59 21.12
N ALA A 43 -9.97 15.52 21.50
CA ALA A 43 -10.10 16.27 22.75
C ALA A 43 -11.36 17.16 22.72
N MET A 44 -11.59 17.89 21.63
CA MET A 44 -12.78 18.73 21.45
C MET A 44 -14.08 17.92 21.48
N ILE A 45 -14.10 16.71 20.92
CA ILE A 45 -15.26 15.80 21.01
C ILE A 45 -15.53 15.44 22.47
N VAL A 46 -14.48 15.08 23.22
CA VAL A 46 -14.62 14.73 24.65
C VAL A 46 -15.13 15.90 25.46
N ASP A 47 -14.69 17.12 25.16
CA ASP A 47 -15.14 18.33 25.86
C ASP A 47 -16.59 18.69 25.50
N ALA A 48 -16.99 18.58 24.22
CA ALA A 48 -18.39 18.75 23.81
C ALA A 48 -19.34 17.74 24.50
N ILE A 49 -18.90 16.49 24.67
CA ILE A 49 -19.68 15.48 25.41
C ILE A 49 -19.83 15.86 26.89
N LYS A 50 -18.79 16.41 27.53
CA LYS A 50 -18.88 16.89 28.92
C LYS A 50 -19.80 18.10 29.07
N GLU A 51 -19.85 18.95 28.04
CA GLU A 51 -20.73 20.12 27.96
C GLU A 51 -22.17 19.73 27.58
N GLU A 52 -22.45 18.45 27.34
CA GLU A 52 -23.74 17.91 26.85
C GLU A 52 -24.19 18.50 25.48
N ASP A 53 -23.25 19.06 24.72
CA ASP A 53 -23.46 19.54 23.35
C ASP A 53 -23.23 18.40 22.35
N PHE A 54 -24.26 17.57 22.17
CA PHE A 54 -24.21 16.40 21.30
C PHE A 54 -24.18 16.75 19.81
N GLU A 55 -24.84 17.84 19.39
CA GLU A 55 -24.86 18.27 17.99
C GLU A 55 -23.44 18.61 17.52
N LYS A 56 -22.69 19.35 18.34
CA LYS A 56 -21.30 19.67 18.06
C LYS A 56 -20.40 18.43 18.08
N ALA A 57 -20.64 17.50 18.99
CA ALA A 57 -19.86 16.25 19.06
C ALA A 57 -20.05 15.40 17.78
N GLU A 58 -21.28 15.33 17.25
CA GLU A 58 -21.59 14.61 16.01
C GLU A 58 -20.85 15.24 14.81
N LEU A 59 -20.95 16.56 14.64
CA LEU A 59 -20.25 17.27 13.58
C LEU A 59 -18.73 17.06 13.64
N LEU A 60 -18.15 17.15 14.84
CA LEU A 60 -16.72 16.90 15.03
C LEU A 60 -16.35 15.44 14.72
N SER A 61 -17.21 14.48 15.04
CA SER A 61 -17.01 13.07 14.70
C SER A 61 -17.00 12.85 13.18
N ASP A 62 -17.95 13.43 12.45
CA ASP A 62 -18.01 13.33 10.99
C ASP A 62 -16.79 13.96 10.32
N THR A 63 -16.37 15.14 10.79
CA THR A 63 -15.14 15.77 10.28
C THR A 63 -13.90 14.93 10.54
N LEU A 64 -13.81 14.29 11.71
CA LEU A 64 -12.71 13.38 12.05
C LEU A 64 -12.70 12.15 11.13
N ALA A 65 -13.86 11.54 10.90
CA ALA A 65 -14.01 10.39 10.00
C ALA A 65 -13.58 10.73 8.57
N ASN A 66 -14.03 11.88 8.04
CA ASN A 66 -13.65 12.37 6.71
C ASN A 66 -12.15 12.62 6.60
N LYS A 67 -11.52 13.24 7.60
CA LYS A 67 -10.08 13.48 7.65
C LYS A 67 -9.29 12.16 7.67
N GLN A 68 -9.71 11.20 8.48
CA GLN A 68 -9.07 9.88 8.53
C GLN A 68 -9.22 9.13 7.21
N PHE A 69 -10.39 9.22 6.56
CA PHE A 69 -10.64 8.63 5.25
C PHE A 69 -9.75 9.25 4.16
N ALA A 70 -9.65 10.59 4.10
CA ALA A 70 -8.72 11.27 3.21
C ALA A 70 -7.27 10.82 3.42
N GLY A 71 -6.85 10.63 4.68
CA GLY A 71 -5.54 10.06 5.00
C GLY A 71 -5.33 8.64 4.46
N LYS A 72 -6.36 7.79 4.48
CA LYS A 72 -6.31 6.44 3.88
C LYS A 72 -6.13 6.51 2.37
N ILE A 73 -6.84 7.42 1.70
CA ILE A 73 -6.71 7.64 0.25
C ILE A 73 -5.28 8.06 -0.11
N CYS A 74 -4.73 9.06 0.59
CA CYS A 74 -3.35 9.50 0.37
C CYS A 74 -2.33 8.36 0.53
N LYS A 75 -2.50 7.53 1.56
CA LYS A 75 -1.65 6.34 1.78
C LYS A 75 -1.79 5.31 0.68
N ALA A 76 -2.99 5.09 0.15
CA ALA A 76 -3.22 4.14 -0.94
C ALA A 76 -2.50 4.59 -2.24
N PHE A 77 -2.54 5.89 -2.56
CA PHE A 77 -1.78 6.43 -3.68
C PHE A 77 -0.26 6.31 -3.49
N ALA A 78 0.24 6.56 -2.27
CA ALA A 78 1.65 6.36 -1.96
C ALA A 78 2.06 4.88 -2.11
N ALA A 79 1.27 3.95 -1.57
CA ALA A 79 1.51 2.52 -1.68
C ALA A 79 1.52 2.02 -3.13
N LYS A 80 0.63 2.54 -3.99
CA LYS A 80 0.62 2.25 -5.42
C LYS A 80 1.94 2.65 -6.09
N ARG A 81 2.41 3.87 -5.84
CA ARG A 81 3.69 4.36 -6.40
C ARG A 81 4.87 3.52 -5.95
N GLU A 82 4.92 3.17 -4.66
CA GLU A 82 5.97 2.30 -4.13
C GLU A 82 5.93 0.90 -4.74
N HIS A 83 4.73 0.35 -4.95
CA HIS A 83 4.55 -0.94 -5.61
C HIS A 83 5.10 -0.93 -7.05
N GLU A 84 4.77 0.10 -7.84
CA GLU A 84 5.29 0.28 -9.21
C GLU A 84 6.81 0.35 -9.23
N ILE A 85 7.41 1.20 -8.39
CA ILE A 85 8.87 1.33 -8.25
C ILE A 85 9.50 -0.02 -7.88
N THR A 86 8.88 -0.75 -6.96
CA THR A 86 9.39 -2.05 -6.49
C THR A 86 9.34 -3.11 -7.60
N GLU A 87 8.26 -3.15 -8.39
CA GLU A 87 8.13 -4.09 -9.52
C GLU A 87 9.15 -3.79 -10.63
N GLU A 88 9.40 -2.52 -10.95
CA GLU A 88 10.45 -2.12 -11.88
C GLU A 88 11.85 -2.57 -11.41
N GLN A 89 12.16 -2.33 -10.13
CA GLN A 89 13.42 -2.77 -9.54
C GLN A 89 13.58 -4.30 -9.58
N LYS A 90 12.52 -5.05 -9.25
CA LYS A 90 12.50 -6.51 -9.36
C LYS A 90 12.71 -6.99 -10.81
N ALA A 91 12.13 -6.32 -11.80
CA ALA A 91 12.33 -6.65 -13.21
C ALA A 91 13.79 -6.44 -13.64
N VAL A 92 14.39 -5.32 -13.25
CA VAL A 92 15.82 -5.03 -13.49
C VAL A 92 16.71 -6.07 -12.81
N GLU A 93 16.42 -6.43 -11.56
CA GLU A 93 17.16 -7.47 -10.84
C GLU A 93 17.04 -8.84 -11.52
N LYS A 94 15.84 -9.25 -11.94
CA LYS A 94 15.62 -10.51 -12.66
C LYS A 94 16.43 -10.53 -13.95
N ALA A 95 16.44 -9.44 -14.72
CA ALA A 95 17.27 -9.32 -15.92
C ALA A 95 18.78 -9.41 -15.62
N LYS A 96 19.25 -8.77 -14.54
CA LYS A 96 20.65 -8.89 -14.07
C LYS A 96 20.99 -10.32 -13.66
N LYS A 97 20.11 -11.00 -12.91
CA LYS A 97 20.27 -12.40 -12.48
C LYS A 97 20.35 -13.34 -13.68
N LEU A 98 19.44 -13.21 -14.66
CA LEU A 98 19.47 -13.99 -15.91
C LEU A 98 20.76 -13.78 -16.71
N LYS A 99 21.27 -12.54 -16.79
CA LYS A 99 22.57 -12.25 -17.43
C LYS A 99 23.73 -12.93 -16.69
N LYS A 100 23.70 -12.96 -15.35
CA LYS A 100 24.73 -13.57 -14.51
C LYS A 100 24.73 -15.11 -14.56
N ILE A 101 23.58 -15.75 -14.79
CA ILE A 101 23.42 -17.22 -14.78
C ILE A 101 23.99 -17.91 -16.05
N ARG A 102 24.51 -17.17 -17.04
CA ARG A 102 25.04 -17.75 -18.29
C ARG A 102 26.30 -18.63 -18.16
N TRP A 103 26.89 -18.79 -16.96
CA TRP A 103 28.27 -19.29 -16.81
C TRP A 103 28.49 -20.50 -15.89
N THR A 104 27.49 -21.34 -15.60
CA THR A 104 27.78 -22.62 -14.90
C THR A 104 26.93 -23.80 -15.38
N PHE A 105 26.94 -24.11 -16.68
CA PHE A 105 26.66 -25.47 -17.18
C PHE A 105 27.14 -25.66 -18.63
N GLU A 106 28.44 -25.63 -18.89
CA GLU A 106 29.05 -26.22 -20.10
C GLU A 106 30.40 -26.89 -19.76
N VAL A 107 30.47 -27.57 -18.61
CA VAL A 107 31.63 -28.42 -18.27
C VAL A 107 31.13 -29.81 -17.88
N LYS A 108 30.43 -30.47 -18.80
CA LYS A 108 30.17 -31.91 -18.68
C LYS A 108 30.25 -32.67 -19.99
N GLU A 109 31.20 -32.31 -20.86
CA GLU A 109 31.63 -33.19 -21.97
C GLU A 109 33.17 -33.31 -22.10
N LYS A 110 33.96 -32.81 -21.14
CA LYS A 110 35.44 -32.93 -21.24
C LYS A 110 36.02 -34.29 -20.84
N TRP A 111 35.23 -35.16 -20.21
CA TRP A 111 35.68 -36.52 -19.82
C TRP A 111 35.20 -37.61 -20.77
N GLN A 112 34.22 -37.35 -21.65
CA GLN A 112 33.76 -38.33 -22.64
C GLN A 112 34.55 -38.29 -23.97
N MET A 113 35.30 -37.22 -24.26
CA MET A 113 36.12 -37.14 -25.48
C MET A 113 37.58 -37.63 -25.30
N LYS A 114 37.99 -38.01 -24.09
CA LYS A 114 39.35 -38.52 -23.81
C LYS A 114 39.35 -40.01 -23.46
N GLY A 115 38.48 -40.74 -24.14
CA GLY A 115 38.34 -42.19 -24.05
C GLY A 115 37.89 -42.77 -25.38
N ASN A 116 38.52 -42.37 -26.48
CA ASN A 116 38.55 -43.21 -27.68
C ASN A 116 40.00 -43.67 -27.87
N MET A 117 40.10 -45.00 -27.82
CA MET A 117 41.24 -45.89 -27.93
C MET A 117 41.87 -45.87 -29.33
#